data_AF-A0A2N8PEU5-F1
#
_entry.id   AF-A0A2N8PEU5-F1
#
_cell.length_a   1.000
_cell.length_b   1.000
_cell.length_c   1.000
_cell.angle_alpha   90.00
_cell.angle_beta   90.00
_cell.angle_gamma   90.00
#
_symmetry.space_group_name_H-M   'P 1'
#
loop_
_entity.id
_entity.type
_entity.pdbx_description
1 polymer ?
#
loop_
_entity_poly.entity_id
_entity_poly.type
_entity_poly.pdbx_seq_one_letter_code
_entity_poly.pdbx_strand_id
1 'polypeptide(L)'
;MGGRGVLLVPHRRAGAGEDILPPDYQRLMKIVRDAGGPVRVKDVGVELDLEVEVKGRLEPLRGKLSKLARRGWLRKLPDGRFQTAA
;
A
#
# COMPACT_ATOMS: atom_id res chain seq x y z
N MET A 1 -14.80 -18.29 -15.25
CA MET A 1 -14.87 -18.11 -13.78
C MET A 1 -13.82 -17.10 -13.34
N GLY A 2 -14.12 -16.26 -12.35
CA GLY A 2 -13.16 -15.32 -11.77
C GLY A 2 -13.57 -13.85 -11.87
N GLY A 3 -14.84 -13.52 -11.58
CA GLY A 3 -15.22 -12.16 -11.25
C GLY A 3 -14.40 -11.73 -10.04
N ARG A 4 -13.32 -11.00 -10.28
CA ARG A 4 -12.38 -10.50 -9.28
C ARG A 4 -13.18 -9.55 -8.40
N GLY A 5 -13.81 -10.10 -7.36
CA GLY A 5 -14.58 -9.34 -6.38
C GLY A 5 -13.72 -8.15 -5.99
N VAL A 6 -14.24 -6.95 -6.21
CA VAL A 6 -13.59 -5.72 -5.75
C VAL A 6 -13.54 -5.85 -4.24
N LEU A 7 -12.48 -6.46 -3.73
CA LEU A 7 -12.20 -6.57 -2.31
C LEU A 7 -12.05 -5.13 -1.83
N LEU A 8 -13.16 -4.64 -1.26
CA LEU A 8 -13.33 -3.28 -0.84
C LEU A 8 -12.29 -3.07 0.25
N VAL A 9 -11.31 -2.20 0.01
CA VAL A 9 -10.37 -1.79 1.06
C VAL A 9 -11.21 -1.00 2.07
N PRO A 10 -11.44 -1.53 3.29
CA PRO A 10 -12.24 -0.84 4.29
C PRO A 10 -11.57 0.47 4.68
N HIS A 11 -12.32 1.41 5.26
CA HIS A 11 -11.70 2.58 5.91
C HIS A 11 -11.03 2.14 7.21
N ARG A 12 -9.85 2.71 7.50
CA ARG A 12 -9.18 2.51 8.79
C ARG A 12 -10.07 3.07 9.90
N ARG A 13 -10.30 2.26 10.93
CA ARG A 13 -10.95 2.65 12.19
C ARG A 13 -9.93 2.55 13.31
N ALA A 14 -10.10 3.33 14.38
CA ALA A 14 -9.26 3.19 15.57
C ALA A 14 -9.37 1.75 16.10
N GLY A 15 -8.24 1.10 16.37
CA GLY A 15 -8.17 -0.29 16.82
C GLY A 15 -8.36 -1.35 15.72
N ALA A 16 -8.63 -0.98 14.48
CA ALA A 16 -8.65 -1.95 13.37
C ALA A 16 -7.22 -2.34 12.98
N GLY A 17 -6.91 -3.64 13.08
CA GLY A 17 -5.67 -4.20 12.59
C GLY A 17 -5.66 -4.29 11.07
N GLU A 18 -4.48 -4.46 10.49
CA GLU A 18 -4.34 -4.63 9.04
C GLU A 18 -4.90 -5.97 8.54
N ASP A 19 -5.21 -6.92 9.43
CA ASP A 19 -5.81 -8.23 9.14
C ASP A 19 -7.16 -8.15 8.41
N ILE A 20 -7.89 -7.04 8.57
CA ILE A 20 -9.15 -6.81 7.85
C ILE A 20 -8.95 -6.41 6.39
N LEU A 21 -7.72 -6.06 6.01
CA LEU A 21 -7.39 -5.74 4.63
C LEU A 21 -7.30 -7.02 3.79
N PRO A 22 -7.55 -6.94 2.48
CA PRO A 22 -7.26 -8.06 1.60
C PRO A 22 -5.76 -8.41 1.63
N PRO A 23 -5.37 -9.68 1.44
CA PRO A 23 -3.99 -10.14 1.63
C PRO A 23 -2.93 -9.33 0.84
N ASP A 24 -3.25 -8.93 -0.39
CA ASP A 24 -2.41 -8.02 -1.19
C ASP A 24 -2.05 -6.73 -0.45
N TYR A 25 -3.02 -6.12 0.22
CA TYR A 25 -2.85 -4.85 0.92
C TYR A 25 -2.20 -5.05 2.29
N GLN A 26 -2.42 -6.19 2.95
CA GLN A 26 -1.68 -6.56 4.16
C GLN A 26 -0.18 -6.62 3.89
N ARG A 27 0.23 -7.27 2.80
CA ARG A 27 1.66 -7.34 2.41
C ARG A 27 2.25 -5.95 2.18
N LEU A 28 1.52 -5.05 1.52
CA LEU A 28 1.95 -3.65 1.34
C LEU A 28 2.11 -2.91 2.66
N MET A 29 1.14 -3.06 3.57
CA MET A 29 1.21 -2.43 4.89
C MET A 29 2.40 -2.93 5.70
N LYS A 30 2.66 -4.24 5.66
CA LYS A 30 3.82 -4.86 6.31
C LYS A 30 5.13 -4.26 5.80
N ILE A 31 5.32 -4.13 4.49
CA ILE A 31 6.53 -3.52 3.92
C ILE A 31 6.73 -2.07 4.41
N VAL A 32 5.65 -1.28 4.39
CA VAL A 32 5.72 0.13 4.84
C VAL A 32 6.00 0.22 6.35
N ARG A 33 5.48 -0.71 7.14
CA ARG A 33 5.70 -0.81 8.59
C ARG A 33 7.14 -1.22 8.90
N ASP A 34 7.62 -2.28 8.24
CA ASP A 34 8.96 -2.85 8.44
C ASP A 34 10.05 -1.86 8.03
N ALA A 35 9.77 -0.95 7.08
CA ALA A 35 10.67 0.14 6.73
C ALA A 35 10.84 1.20 7.83
N GLY A 36 10.00 1.22 8.88
CA GLY A 36 10.15 2.10 10.04
C GLY A 36 10.00 3.60 9.78
N GLY A 37 9.61 4.00 8.56
CA GLY A 37 9.54 5.40 8.16
C GLY A 37 8.92 5.62 6.77
N PRO A 38 8.94 6.86 6.25
CA PRO A 38 8.34 7.16 4.96
C PRO A 38 9.06 6.49 3.77
N VAL A 39 8.32 5.67 3.01
CA VAL A 39 8.83 4.92 1.84
C VAL A 39 8.31 5.47 0.51
N ARG A 40 9.08 5.32 -0.56
CA ARG A 40 8.61 5.62 -1.93
C ARG A 40 8.01 4.37 -2.56
N VAL A 41 7.22 4.57 -3.61
CA VAL A 41 6.63 3.47 -4.40
C VAL A 41 7.70 2.49 -4.91
N LYS A 42 8.87 3.00 -5.32
CA LYS A 42 9.98 2.17 -5.76
C LYS A 42 10.58 1.30 -4.65
N ASP A 43 10.66 1.82 -3.43
CA ASP A 43 11.23 1.08 -2.31
C ASP A 43 10.32 -0.12 -1.97
N VAL A 44 9.00 0.09 -2.00
CA VAL A 44 8.00 -1.00 -1.91
C VAL A 44 8.05 -1.95 -3.10
N GLY A 45 8.37 -1.45 -4.30
CA GLY A 45 8.51 -2.26 -5.50
C GLY A 45 9.71 -3.22 -5.42
N VAL A 46 10.84 -2.76 -4.87
CA VAL A 46 12.02 -3.60 -4.65
C VAL A 46 11.71 -4.73 -3.68
N GLU A 47 11.03 -4.44 -2.57
CA GLU A 47 10.62 -5.47 -1.58
C GLU A 47 9.61 -6.49 -2.14
N LEU A 48 8.90 -6.13 -3.22
CA LEU A 48 7.99 -7.01 -3.93
C LEU A 48 8.64 -7.73 -5.13
N ASP A 49 9.95 -7.58 -5.32
CA ASP A 49 10.70 -8.10 -6.47
C ASP A 49 10.10 -7.65 -7.81
N LEU A 50 9.56 -6.42 -7.85
CA LEU A 50 9.04 -5.84 -9.08
C LEU A 50 10.18 -5.20 -9.87
N GLU A 51 10.05 -5.25 -11.19
CA GLU A 51 10.94 -4.57 -12.12
C GLU A 51 10.72 -3.04 -12.02
N VAL A 52 11.37 -2.41 -11.04
CA VAL A 52 11.15 -1.01 -10.66
C VAL A 52 11.67 0.00 -11.69
N GLU A 53 12.56 -0.44 -12.58
CA GLU A 53 13.10 0.39 -13.67
C GLU A 53 12.07 0.61 -14.78
N VAL A 54 11.08 -0.29 -14.91
CA VAL A 54 9.97 -0.12 -15.84
C VAL A 54 8.84 0.65 -15.17
N LYS A 55 8.73 1.94 -15.50
CA LYS A 55 7.75 2.87 -14.89
C LYS A 55 6.32 2.31 -14.87
N GLY A 56 5.89 1.61 -15.94
CA GLY A 56 4.55 1.01 -16.04
C GLY A 56 4.28 -0.11 -15.01
N ARG A 57 5.31 -0.74 -14.45
CA ARG A 57 5.16 -1.75 -13.38
C ARG A 57 4.86 -1.12 -12.02
N LEU A 58 5.28 0.13 -11.80
CA LEU A 58 5.05 0.85 -10.54
C LEU A 58 3.70 1.57 -10.49
N GLU A 59 3.06 1.86 -11.63
CA GLU A 59 1.76 2.56 -11.65
C GLU A 59 0.64 1.81 -10.90
N PRO A 60 0.46 0.50 -11.10
CA PRO A 60 -0.51 -0.28 -10.31
C PRO A 60 -0.21 -0.25 -8.82
N LEU A 61 1.07 -0.33 -8.43
CA LEU A 61 1.51 -0.27 -7.04
C LEU A 61 1.21 1.09 -6.41
N ARG A 62 1.50 2.18 -7.13
CA ARG A 62 1.16 3.55 -6.72
C ARG A 62 -0.34 3.72 -6.51
N GLY A 63 -1.16 3.12 -7.37
CA GLY A 63 -2.62 3.08 -7.22
C GLY A 63 -3.06 2.39 -5.93
N LYS A 64 -2.49 1.22 -5.62
CA LYS A 64 -2.78 0.48 -4.37
C LYS A 64 -2.38 1.29 -3.12
N LEU A 65 -1.17 1.87 -3.09
CA LEU A 65 -0.70 2.70 -1.96
C LEU A 65 -1.55 3.97 -1.78
N SER A 66 -1.92 4.62 -2.89
CA SER A 66 -2.80 5.79 -2.85
C SER A 66 -4.21 5.43 -2.36
N LYS A 67 -4.71 4.24 -2.69
CA LYS A 67 -5.99 3.73 -2.18
C LYS A 67 -5.95 3.50 -0.67
N LEU A 68 -4.87 2.89 -0.16
CA LEU A 68 -4.65 2.76 1.29
C LEU A 68 -4.60 4.13 1.97
N ALA A 69 -3.91 5.09 1.36
CA ALA A 69 -3.84 6.44 1.91
C ALA A 69 -5.21 7.13 1.96
N ARG A 70 -5.99 7.03 0.88
CA ARG A 70 -7.36 7.58 0.83
C ARG A 70 -8.30 6.92 1.85
N ARG A 71 -8.04 5.67 2.22
CA ARG A 71 -8.81 4.92 3.22
C ARG A 71 -8.29 5.11 4.65
N GLY A 72 -7.24 5.92 4.84
CA GLY A 72 -6.67 6.24 6.15
C GLY A 72 -5.69 5.19 6.68
N TRP A 73 -5.32 4.18 5.91
CA TRP A 73 -4.33 3.17 6.32
C TRP A 73 -2.90 3.69 6.25
N LEU A 74 -2.63 4.47 5.20
CA LEU A 74 -1.35 5.15 5.00
C LEU A 74 -1.55 6.66 5.05
N ARG A 75 -0.48 7.40 5.28
CA ARG A 75 -0.39 8.82 5.03
C ARG A 75 0.51 9.05 3.83
N LYS A 76 -0.02 9.75 2.81
CA LYS A 76 0.79 10.25 1.70
C LYS A 76 1.38 11.60 2.08
N LEU A 77 2.70 11.73 2.01
CA LEU A 77 3.43 12.96 2.30
C LEU A 77 3.47 13.89 1.07
N PRO A 78 3.73 15.20 1.27
CA PRO A 78 3.85 16.16 0.18
C PRO A 78 4.93 15.80 -0.84
N ASP A 79 6.01 15.15 -0.40
CA ASP A 79 7.11 14.70 -1.25
C ASP A 79 6.82 13.38 -2.00
N GLY A 80 5.61 12.82 -1.84
CA GLY A 80 5.16 11.63 -2.55
C GLY A 80 5.51 10.30 -1.89
N ARG A 81 6.12 10.32 -0.70
CA ARG A 81 6.31 9.15 0.16
C ARG A 81 5.03 8.72 0.88
N PHE A 82 5.03 7.49 1.36
CA PHE A 82 3.96 6.87 2.13
C PHE A 82 4.51 6.38 3.46
N GLN A 83 3.77 6.58 4.53
CA GLN A 83 4.05 5.99 5.85
C GLN A 83 2.78 5.43 6.46
N THR A 84 2.91 4.56 7.46
CA THR A 84 1.76 4.11 8.25
C THR A 84 1.04 5.30 8.89
N ALA A 85 -0.30 5.29 8.85
CA ALA A 85 -1.08 6.25 9.61
C ALA A 85 -1.06 5.83 11.09
N ALA A 86 -0.61 6.73 11.97
CA ALA A 86 -0.66 6.54 13.42
C ALA A 86 -2.11 6.44 13.92
#